data_AF-A0A2G7GM50-F1
#
_entry.id   AF-A0A2G7GM50-F1
#
_cell.length_a   1.000
_cell.length_b   1.000
_cell.length_c   1.000
_cell.angle_alpha   90.00
_cell.angle_beta   90.00
_cell.angle_gamma   90.00
#
_symmetry.space_group_name_H-M   'P 1'
#
loop_
_entity.id
_entity.type
_entity.pdbx_description
1 polymer ?
#
loop_
_entity_poly.entity_id
_entity_poly.type
_entity_poly.pdbx_seq_one_letter_code
_entity_poly.pdbx_strand_id
1 'polypeptide(L)'
;MSQKTIKRLVACFGSIQLVTALSVLNYRAKEQQLNCNYEDYLVITPLFAPQGQNEEFAAFIQKMANSIYSWKKIVYLSLEQIKTLTDKVNTSSLSEVAKSVHNLVGIENPDEIYFSRTWNTENQLLMNVYESAEKICYGDGIGIYFSHTAFLPQNTSQEAALSLSNLYKNVKKQIKGVLPKKKKFRKQEFDIGYFSLPYAFGEVPPMETVVLDRSVYLKNFQTLRKALDDLIDADYINKLKAVIQNYSVSILLSSNFSEAHRMPREREVKAYREFLLTQGIPPNSILLIKPHPRDSKQKILQLQAELNDLYAKIILLNEDFLFYLPFEVLFMELFLKFDLTQSQSPKIFTFSSACLTLEFLFDAECIVGFGKEVVEKYFYPEHIEGRIKHEVDLQSTISEVRGLVAA
;
A
#
# COMPACT_ATOMS: atom_id res chain seq x y z
N MET A 1 -41.50 -8.60 1.16
CA MET A 1 -40.37 -9.35 0.56
C MET A 1 -39.19 -9.21 1.49
N SER A 2 -38.52 -10.29 1.89
CA SER A 2 -37.35 -10.22 2.77
C SER A 2 -36.17 -9.60 2.03
N GLN A 3 -35.56 -8.56 2.60
CA GLN A 3 -34.37 -7.91 2.08
C GLN A 3 -33.22 -8.95 2.06
N LYS A 4 -32.58 -9.17 0.90
CA LYS A 4 -31.46 -10.13 0.79
C LYS A 4 -30.24 -9.55 1.48
N THR A 5 -29.60 -10.31 2.38
CA THR A 5 -28.32 -9.92 2.97
C THR A 5 -27.17 -10.45 2.12
N ILE A 6 -26.22 -9.59 1.75
CA ILE A 6 -24.98 -9.93 1.05
C ILE A 6 -23.82 -9.81 2.05
N LYS A 7 -23.03 -10.88 2.20
CA LYS A 7 -21.89 -10.93 3.10
C LYS A 7 -20.59 -10.73 2.31
N ARG A 8 -19.79 -9.75 2.73
CA ARG A 8 -18.59 -9.34 2.00
C ARG A 8 -17.37 -9.42 2.90
N LEU A 9 -16.31 -10.06 2.42
CA LEU A 9 -15.03 -10.13 3.10
C LEU A 9 -13.99 -9.30 2.37
N VAL A 10 -13.44 -8.30 3.02
CA VAL A 10 -12.37 -7.45 2.48
C VAL A 10 -11.06 -7.80 3.13
N ALA A 11 -10.02 -8.03 2.32
CA ALA A 11 -8.66 -8.17 2.82
C ALA A 11 -7.81 -6.97 2.38
N CYS A 12 -7.10 -6.34 3.31
CA CYS A 12 -6.19 -5.23 3.01
C CYS A 12 -4.78 -5.46 3.58
N PHE A 13 -3.80 -4.86 2.90
CA PHE A 13 -2.37 -4.92 3.21
C PHE A 13 -1.80 -3.50 3.45
N GLY A 14 -2.60 -2.61 4.04
CA GLY A 14 -2.18 -1.26 4.37
C GLY A 14 -3.33 -0.28 4.48
N SER A 15 -3.05 0.90 5.02
CA SER A 15 -4.04 1.94 5.24
C SER A 15 -4.65 2.48 3.95
N ILE A 16 -3.83 2.73 2.92
CA ILE A 16 -4.34 3.19 1.61
C ILE A 16 -5.29 2.17 0.95
N GLN A 17 -4.96 0.88 1.05
CA GLN A 17 -5.78 -0.19 0.48
C GLN A 17 -7.14 -0.31 1.16
N LEU A 18 -7.26 0.02 2.45
CA LEU A 18 -8.56 0.08 3.12
C LEU A 18 -9.46 1.13 2.46
N VAL A 19 -8.95 2.34 2.23
CA VAL A 19 -9.73 3.44 1.63
C VAL A 19 -10.17 3.08 0.20
N THR A 20 -9.28 2.43 -0.56
CA THR A 20 -9.57 1.96 -1.92
C THR A 20 -10.61 0.85 -1.93
N ALA A 21 -10.47 -0.15 -1.07
CA ALA A 21 -11.46 -1.22 -0.94
C ALA A 21 -12.84 -0.67 -0.54
N LEU A 22 -12.90 0.29 0.39
CA LEU A 22 -14.15 0.98 0.75
C LEU A 22 -14.75 1.77 -0.42
N SER A 23 -13.90 2.36 -1.27
CA SER A 23 -14.35 3.05 -2.48
C SER A 23 -15.05 2.10 -3.44
N VAL A 24 -14.47 0.92 -3.65
CA VAL A 24 -15.05 -0.14 -4.48
C VAL A 24 -16.32 -0.72 -3.85
N LEU A 25 -16.30 -1.04 -2.55
CA LEU A 25 -17.47 -1.55 -1.82
C LEU A 25 -18.67 -0.61 -1.93
N ASN A 26 -18.43 0.70 -1.75
CA ASN A 26 -19.47 1.73 -1.80
C ASN A 26 -19.98 1.96 -3.23
N TYR A 27 -19.12 1.84 -4.24
CA TYR A 27 -19.53 1.92 -5.64
C TYR A 27 -20.41 0.73 -6.00
N ARG A 28 -19.92 -0.48 -5.72
CA ARG A 28 -20.61 -1.73 -6.06
C ARG A 28 -21.97 -1.87 -5.36
N ALA A 29 -22.06 -1.45 -4.10
CA ALA A 29 -23.34 -1.43 -3.39
C ALA A 29 -24.40 -0.54 -4.07
N LYS A 30 -23.98 0.55 -4.72
CA LYS A 30 -24.87 1.41 -5.51
C LYS A 30 -25.19 0.81 -6.87
N GLU A 31 -24.20 0.24 -7.55
CA GLU A 31 -24.36 -0.42 -8.85
C GLU A 31 -25.38 -1.55 -8.76
N GLN A 32 -25.32 -2.35 -7.68
CA GLN A 32 -26.21 -3.47 -7.48
C GLN A 32 -27.69 -3.04 -7.28
N GLN A 33 -28.00 -1.76 -6.97
CA GLN A 33 -29.36 -1.15 -6.87
C GLN A 33 -30.48 -1.98 -6.21
N LEU A 34 -30.13 -3.04 -5.47
CA LEU A 34 -31.08 -3.97 -4.91
C LEU A 34 -31.46 -3.54 -3.48
N ASN A 35 -32.68 -3.87 -3.09
CA ASN A 35 -33.13 -3.81 -1.71
C ASN A 35 -32.38 -4.91 -0.91
N CYS A 36 -31.10 -4.67 -0.64
CA CYS A 36 -30.16 -5.56 0.00
C CYS A 36 -29.61 -4.92 1.28
N ASN A 37 -29.26 -5.76 2.25
CA ASN A 37 -28.45 -5.38 3.39
C ASN A 37 -27.05 -5.94 3.19
N TYR A 38 -26.03 -5.24 3.71
CA TYR A 38 -24.65 -5.70 3.62
C TYR A 38 -24.10 -6.03 5.00
N GLU A 39 -23.40 -7.17 5.10
CA GLU A 39 -22.60 -7.54 6.28
C GLU A 39 -21.13 -7.61 5.89
N ASP A 40 -20.35 -6.65 6.39
CA ASP A 40 -18.98 -6.43 5.95
C ASP A 40 -17.95 -6.88 6.99
N TYR A 41 -16.96 -7.63 6.54
CA TYR A 41 -15.90 -8.18 7.36
C TYR A 41 -14.55 -7.70 6.83
N LEU A 42 -13.65 -7.29 7.74
CA LEU A 42 -12.31 -6.84 7.38
C LEU A 42 -11.26 -7.81 7.90
N VAL A 43 -10.35 -8.21 7.02
CA VAL A 43 -9.12 -8.93 7.33
C VAL A 43 -7.93 -8.04 7.01
N ILE A 44 -7.20 -7.64 8.04
CA ILE A 44 -5.89 -7.02 7.89
C ILE A 44 -4.88 -8.16 7.76
N THR A 45 -4.27 -8.24 6.60
CA THR A 45 -3.24 -9.25 6.29
C THR A 45 -1.88 -8.85 6.87
N PRO A 46 -0.91 -9.78 6.99
CA PRO A 46 0.39 -9.46 7.55
C PRO A 46 1.04 -8.31 6.80
N LEU A 47 1.49 -7.25 7.50
CA LEU A 47 1.84 -5.97 6.88
C LEU A 47 3.31 -5.88 6.43
N PHE A 48 4.13 -6.87 6.75
CA PHE A 48 5.57 -6.93 6.47
C PHE A 48 6.32 -5.63 6.87
N ALA A 49 5.93 -5.04 7.99
CA ALA A 49 6.68 -3.95 8.62
C ALA A 49 7.85 -4.52 9.44
N PRO A 50 8.85 -3.70 9.80
CA PRO A 50 9.94 -4.13 10.70
C PRO A 50 9.41 -4.68 12.02
N GLN A 51 10.24 -5.48 12.71
CA GLN A 51 9.86 -6.14 13.95
C GLN A 51 9.34 -5.12 14.99
N GLY A 52 8.18 -5.41 15.59
CA GLY A 52 7.51 -4.54 16.54
C GLY A 52 6.55 -3.50 15.92
N GLN A 53 6.63 -3.23 14.61
CA GLN A 53 5.75 -2.25 13.94
C GLN A 53 4.48 -2.87 13.34
N ASN A 54 4.41 -4.20 13.16
CA ASN A 54 3.26 -4.83 12.50
C ASN A 54 1.98 -4.67 13.33
N GLU A 55 2.07 -4.85 14.65
CA GLU A 55 0.96 -4.75 15.58
C GLU A 55 0.47 -3.30 15.72
N GLU A 56 1.41 -2.34 15.81
CA GLU A 56 1.10 -0.90 15.80
C GLU A 56 0.37 -0.50 14.51
N PHE A 57 0.89 -0.93 13.35
CA PHE A 57 0.30 -0.60 12.05
C PHE A 57 -1.08 -1.25 11.89
N ALA A 58 -1.24 -2.52 12.29
CA ALA A 58 -2.52 -3.21 12.26
C ALA A 58 -3.54 -2.52 13.19
N ALA A 59 -3.15 -2.15 14.41
CA ALA A 59 -3.99 -1.42 15.35
C ALA A 59 -4.44 -0.06 14.77
N PHE A 60 -3.54 0.66 14.09
CA PHE A 60 -3.89 1.89 13.41
C PHE A 60 -4.92 1.66 12.29
N ILE A 61 -4.75 0.62 11.46
CA ILE A 61 -5.73 0.27 10.41
C ILE A 61 -7.08 -0.11 11.04
N GLN A 62 -7.10 -0.84 12.16
CA GLN A 62 -8.34 -1.17 12.88
C GLN A 62 -9.05 0.09 13.39
N LYS A 63 -8.29 1.02 13.99
CA LYS A 63 -8.81 2.31 14.46
C LYS A 63 -9.43 3.08 13.29
N MET A 64 -8.68 3.23 12.21
CA MET A 64 -9.13 3.89 10.98
C MET A 64 -10.38 3.24 10.40
N ALA A 65 -10.43 1.91 10.33
CA ALA A 65 -11.57 1.16 9.83
C ALA A 65 -12.86 1.41 10.63
N ASN A 66 -12.76 1.44 11.96
CA ASN A 66 -13.90 1.73 12.85
C ASN A 66 -14.38 3.19 12.74
N SER A 67 -13.47 4.12 12.44
CA SER A 67 -13.82 5.55 12.34
C SER A 67 -14.56 5.93 11.05
N ILE A 68 -14.44 5.14 9.98
CA ILE A 68 -14.97 5.51 8.65
C ILE A 68 -16.05 4.58 8.11
N TYR A 69 -16.26 3.42 8.73
CA TYR A 69 -17.17 2.41 8.21
C TYR A 69 -17.66 1.44 9.30
N SER A 70 -18.84 0.87 9.10
CA SER A 70 -19.42 -0.10 10.02
C SER A 70 -19.05 -1.52 9.60
N TRP A 71 -18.24 -2.18 10.42
CA TRP A 71 -17.80 -3.56 10.19
C TRP A 71 -18.51 -4.51 11.14
N LYS A 72 -18.92 -5.68 10.63
CA LYS A 72 -19.41 -6.78 11.45
C LYS A 72 -18.31 -7.35 12.33
N LYS A 73 -17.10 -7.47 11.77
CA LYS A 73 -15.89 -7.87 12.48
C LYS A 73 -14.65 -7.39 11.72
N ILE A 74 -13.64 -6.98 12.49
CA ILE A 74 -12.30 -6.66 11.98
C ILE A 74 -11.34 -7.62 12.65
N VAL A 75 -10.48 -8.29 11.86
CA VAL A 75 -9.44 -9.17 12.38
C VAL A 75 -8.10 -8.81 11.75
N TYR A 76 -7.04 -8.87 12.54
CA TYR A 76 -5.67 -8.87 12.06
C TYR A 76 -5.15 -10.31 12.08
N LEU A 77 -4.67 -10.80 10.94
CA LEU A 77 -4.00 -12.09 10.82
C LEU A 77 -2.49 -11.86 10.83
N SER A 78 -1.84 -12.23 11.94
CA SER A 78 -0.39 -12.07 12.07
C SER A 78 0.40 -12.96 11.12
N LEU A 79 1.68 -12.64 10.93
CA LEU A 79 2.61 -13.49 10.16
C LEU A 79 2.63 -14.94 10.68
N GLU A 80 2.62 -15.11 12.00
CA GLU A 80 2.63 -16.43 12.64
C GLU A 80 1.32 -17.18 12.38
N GLN A 81 0.18 -16.51 12.44
CA GLN A 81 -1.12 -17.12 12.15
C GLN A 81 -1.21 -17.54 10.68
N ILE A 82 -0.82 -16.68 9.74
CA ILE A 82 -0.80 -17.03 8.30
C ILE A 82 0.16 -18.17 8.02
N LYS A 83 1.36 -18.15 8.61
CA LYS A 83 2.32 -19.24 8.49
C LYS A 83 1.73 -20.56 9.02
N THR A 84 1.13 -20.54 10.20
CA THR A 84 0.48 -21.70 10.81
C THR A 84 -0.63 -22.25 9.90
N LEU A 85 -1.49 -21.39 9.36
CA LEU A 85 -2.56 -21.80 8.44
C LEU A 85 -2.01 -22.38 7.14
N THR A 86 -0.98 -21.76 6.57
CA THR A 86 -0.33 -22.21 5.34
C THR A 86 0.41 -23.54 5.55
N ASP A 87 1.05 -23.74 6.70
CA ASP A 87 1.69 -25.00 7.05
C ASP A 87 0.65 -26.11 7.24
N LYS A 88 -0.51 -25.80 7.87
CA LYS A 88 -1.63 -26.74 7.99
C LYS A 88 -2.17 -27.21 6.64
N VAL A 89 -2.10 -26.41 5.57
CA VAL A 89 -2.50 -26.85 4.22
C VAL A 89 -1.71 -28.08 3.76
N ASN A 90 -0.46 -28.23 4.21
CA ASN A 90 0.37 -29.37 3.85
C ASN A 90 0.05 -30.63 4.67
N THR A 91 -0.46 -30.47 5.89
CA THR A 91 -0.67 -31.57 6.85
C THR A 91 -2.12 -31.99 7.01
N SER A 92 -3.06 -31.13 6.61
CA SER A 92 -4.51 -31.28 6.86
C SER A 92 -5.32 -31.21 5.57
N SER A 93 -6.64 -31.44 5.69
CA SER A 93 -7.59 -31.17 4.61
C SER A 93 -7.87 -29.67 4.49
N LEU A 94 -8.23 -29.20 3.29
CA LEU A 94 -8.62 -27.81 3.09
C LEU A 94 -9.84 -27.43 3.94
N SER A 95 -10.75 -28.38 4.20
CA SER A 95 -11.91 -28.19 5.09
C SER A 95 -11.51 -27.84 6.53
N GLU A 96 -10.47 -28.47 7.09
CA GLU A 96 -9.97 -28.16 8.44
C GLU A 96 -9.26 -26.80 8.50
N VAL A 97 -8.53 -26.46 7.45
CA VAL A 97 -7.93 -25.13 7.31
C VAL A 97 -9.02 -24.07 7.19
N ALA A 98 -10.05 -24.33 6.38
CA ALA A 98 -11.22 -23.46 6.22
C ALA A 98 -11.91 -23.22 7.56
N LYS A 99 -12.20 -24.27 8.35
CA LYS A 99 -12.75 -24.12 9.72
C LYS A 99 -11.90 -23.21 10.60
N SER A 100 -10.57 -23.35 10.54
CA SER A 100 -9.64 -22.50 11.31
C SER A 100 -9.73 -21.04 10.86
N VAL A 101 -9.78 -20.79 9.54
CA VAL A 101 -9.95 -19.46 8.96
C VAL A 101 -11.31 -18.87 9.34
N HIS A 102 -12.40 -19.63 9.22
CA HIS A 102 -13.76 -19.18 9.54
C HIS A 102 -13.88 -18.76 11.00
N ASN A 103 -13.27 -19.51 11.92
CA ASN A 103 -13.25 -19.14 13.35
C ASN A 103 -12.51 -17.81 13.59
N LEU A 104 -11.37 -17.61 12.93
CA LEU A 104 -10.57 -16.39 13.06
C LEU A 104 -11.31 -15.19 12.45
N VAL A 105 -11.78 -15.32 11.22
CA VAL A 105 -12.41 -14.24 10.45
C VAL A 105 -13.84 -13.96 10.92
N GLY A 106 -14.57 -14.97 11.39
CA GLY A 106 -15.96 -14.86 11.85
C GLY A 106 -17.00 -14.98 10.73
N ILE A 107 -16.62 -15.52 9.57
CA ILE A 107 -17.51 -15.78 8.44
C ILE A 107 -17.13 -17.09 7.75
N GLU A 108 -18.15 -17.87 7.36
CA GLU A 108 -17.97 -19.16 6.69
C GLU A 108 -18.27 -19.07 5.19
N ASN A 109 -19.37 -18.41 4.82
CA ASN A 109 -19.82 -18.30 3.44
C ASN A 109 -20.03 -16.82 3.07
N PRO A 110 -18.96 -16.07 2.74
CA PRO A 110 -19.11 -14.78 2.08
C PRO A 110 -19.68 -14.97 0.67
N ASP A 111 -20.54 -14.05 0.25
CA ASP A 111 -20.99 -13.96 -1.14
C ASP A 111 -19.88 -13.36 -2.02
N GLU A 112 -19.12 -12.41 -1.46
CA GLU A 112 -18.07 -11.68 -2.17
C GLU A 112 -16.79 -11.58 -1.34
N ILE A 113 -15.63 -11.68 -1.99
CA ILE A 113 -14.31 -11.49 -1.39
C ILE A 113 -13.48 -10.47 -2.20
N TYR A 114 -12.86 -9.53 -1.50
CA TYR A 114 -12.19 -8.38 -2.09
C TYR A 114 -10.69 -8.40 -1.79
N PHE A 115 -9.85 -8.34 -2.83
CA PHE A 115 -8.39 -8.31 -2.72
C PHE A 115 -7.75 -7.32 -3.70
N SER A 116 -6.52 -6.89 -3.41
CA SER A 116 -5.73 -6.06 -4.34
C SER A 116 -4.99 -6.87 -5.41
N ARG A 117 -4.75 -8.17 -5.15
CA ARG A 117 -3.89 -9.06 -5.98
C ARG A 117 -4.08 -10.54 -5.65
N THR A 118 -3.61 -11.44 -6.51
CA THR A 118 -3.79 -12.90 -6.36
C THR A 118 -2.54 -13.68 -5.95
N TRP A 119 -1.34 -13.11 -6.04
CA TRP A 119 -0.10 -13.90 -5.93
C TRP A 119 0.46 -14.01 -4.52
N ASN A 120 0.02 -13.18 -3.57
CA ASN A 120 0.48 -13.28 -2.21
C ASN A 120 -0.15 -14.48 -1.48
N THR A 121 0.61 -15.09 -0.57
CA THR A 121 0.22 -16.36 0.09
C THR A 121 -1.09 -16.23 0.88
N GLU A 122 -1.26 -15.12 1.59
CA GLU A 122 -2.45 -14.80 2.37
C GLU A 122 -3.72 -14.70 1.50
N ASN A 123 -3.63 -14.08 0.32
CA ASN A 123 -4.75 -13.95 -0.59
C ASN A 123 -5.06 -15.30 -1.24
N GLN A 124 -4.04 -16.07 -1.63
CA GLN A 124 -4.23 -17.43 -2.14
C GLN A 124 -4.92 -18.34 -1.12
N LEU A 125 -4.52 -18.26 0.15
CA LEU A 125 -5.17 -18.98 1.24
C LEU A 125 -6.66 -18.62 1.32
N LEU A 126 -6.99 -17.33 1.40
CA LEU A 126 -8.37 -16.87 1.53
C LEU A 126 -9.21 -17.20 0.29
N MET A 127 -8.67 -17.02 -0.93
CA MET A 127 -9.36 -17.39 -2.18
C MET A 127 -9.63 -18.89 -2.31
N ASN A 128 -8.77 -19.74 -1.75
CA ASN A 128 -8.98 -21.19 -1.75
C ASN A 128 -9.94 -21.63 -0.64
N VAL A 129 -9.96 -20.94 0.51
CA VAL A 129 -10.94 -21.20 1.58
C VAL A 129 -12.35 -20.78 1.15
N TYR A 130 -12.47 -19.63 0.49
CA TYR A 130 -13.73 -19.08 0.01
C TYR A 130 -13.88 -19.27 -1.51
N GLU A 131 -13.64 -20.50 -2.00
CA GLU A 131 -13.61 -20.83 -3.44
C GLU A 131 -14.93 -20.45 -4.16
N SER A 132 -16.06 -20.55 -3.49
CA SER A 132 -17.39 -20.27 -4.05
C SER A 132 -17.79 -18.79 -4.10
N ALA A 133 -17.07 -17.91 -3.39
CA ALA A 133 -17.41 -16.49 -3.36
C ALA A 133 -16.97 -15.79 -4.65
N GLU A 134 -17.66 -14.72 -5.04
CA GLU A 134 -17.25 -13.85 -6.13
C GLU A 134 -15.97 -13.09 -5.73
N LYS A 135 -14.95 -13.11 -6.59
CA LYS A 135 -13.61 -12.58 -6.33
C LYS A 135 -13.47 -11.24 -7.02
N ILE A 136 -13.40 -10.18 -6.23
CA ILE A 136 -13.34 -8.80 -6.70
C ILE A 136 -11.94 -8.25 -6.48
N CYS A 137 -11.34 -7.70 -7.55
CA CYS A 137 -10.10 -6.97 -7.46
C CYS A 137 -10.36 -5.48 -7.25
N TYR A 138 -9.84 -4.87 -6.19
CA TYR A 138 -9.92 -3.42 -5.98
C TYR A 138 -8.62 -2.68 -6.34
N GLY A 139 -7.59 -3.39 -6.79
CA GLY A 139 -6.27 -2.84 -7.11
C GLY A 139 -5.44 -2.38 -5.90
N ASP A 140 -4.22 -1.93 -6.15
CA ASP A 140 -3.33 -1.37 -5.13
C ASP A 140 -3.35 0.18 -5.17
N GLY A 141 -2.83 0.86 -4.15
CA GLY A 141 -2.91 2.33 -4.09
C GLY A 141 -4.36 2.79 -4.22
N ILE A 142 -4.66 3.64 -5.21
CA ILE A 142 -6.03 4.11 -5.56
C ILE A 142 -6.79 3.21 -6.55
N GLY A 143 -6.48 1.92 -6.62
CA GLY A 143 -7.08 1.02 -7.60
C GLY A 143 -6.26 0.98 -8.89
N ILE A 144 -4.96 0.84 -8.72
CA ILE A 144 -3.99 0.54 -9.76
C ILE A 144 -3.93 -0.97 -9.95
N TYR A 145 -4.06 -1.44 -11.18
CA TYR A 145 -3.82 -2.84 -11.48
C TYR A 145 -2.31 -3.13 -11.52
N PHE A 146 -1.91 -4.25 -10.92
CA PHE A 146 -0.58 -4.79 -11.07
C PHE A 146 -0.67 -6.26 -11.47
N SER A 147 0.16 -6.68 -12.42
CA SER A 147 0.38 -8.08 -12.70
C SER A 147 1.43 -8.67 -11.74
N HIS A 148 1.44 -10.01 -11.62
CA HIS A 148 2.52 -10.69 -10.90
C HIS A 148 3.89 -10.43 -11.57
N THR A 149 3.91 -10.27 -12.89
CA THR A 149 5.13 -10.03 -13.68
C THR A 149 5.75 -8.67 -13.42
N ALA A 150 4.96 -7.66 -13.03
CA ALA A 150 5.47 -6.34 -12.64
C ALA A 150 6.40 -6.38 -11.41
N PHE A 151 6.35 -7.44 -10.59
CA PHE A 151 7.15 -7.60 -9.38
C PHE A 151 8.28 -8.64 -9.50
N LEU A 152 8.39 -9.33 -10.64
CA LEU A 152 9.49 -10.25 -10.88
C LEU A 152 10.73 -9.45 -11.34
N PRO A 153 11.93 -9.72 -10.80
CA PRO A 153 13.15 -9.15 -11.35
C PRO A 153 13.24 -9.57 -12.82
N GLN A 154 13.21 -8.60 -13.74
CA GLN A 154 13.22 -8.88 -15.17
C GLN A 154 14.52 -9.57 -15.63
N ASN A 155 15.58 -9.51 -14.82
CA ASN A 155 16.85 -10.20 -15.04
C ASN A 155 17.42 -10.82 -13.74
N THR A 156 16.67 -11.70 -13.07
CA THR A 156 17.37 -12.73 -12.28
C THR A 156 18.05 -13.67 -13.26
N SER A 157 19.32 -13.39 -13.58
CA SER A 157 20.22 -14.46 -14.01
C SER A 157 20.05 -15.62 -13.03
N GLN A 158 20.06 -16.85 -13.54
CA GLN A 158 19.89 -18.05 -12.70
C GLN A 158 20.86 -18.06 -11.49
N GLU A 159 21.96 -17.32 -11.56
CA GLU A 159 22.98 -17.15 -10.53
C GLU A 159 22.53 -16.33 -9.31
N ALA A 160 21.73 -15.27 -9.47
CA ALA A 160 21.21 -14.49 -8.33
C ALA A 160 20.12 -15.27 -7.55
N ALA A 161 19.28 -16.02 -8.28
CA ALA A 161 18.34 -16.98 -7.69
C ALA A 161 19.07 -18.15 -6.98
N LEU A 162 20.29 -18.48 -7.41
CA LEU A 162 21.15 -19.46 -6.77
C LEU A 162 21.80 -18.92 -5.48
N SER A 163 22.13 -17.64 -5.36
CA SER A 163 22.73 -17.05 -4.16
C SER A 163 21.81 -17.09 -2.93
N LEU A 164 20.57 -16.60 -3.04
CA LEU A 164 19.58 -16.65 -1.96
C LEU A 164 19.07 -18.07 -1.70
N SER A 165 18.95 -18.91 -2.74
CA SER A 165 18.57 -20.30 -2.55
C SER A 165 19.68 -21.17 -1.98
N ASN A 166 20.97 -20.82 -2.13
CA ASN A 166 22.09 -21.59 -1.57
C ASN A 166 22.27 -21.35 -0.06
N LEU A 167 22.00 -20.13 0.44
CA LEU A 167 21.91 -19.87 1.88
C LEU A 167 20.77 -20.68 2.53
N TYR A 168 19.63 -20.81 1.86
CA TYR A 168 18.50 -21.63 2.33
C TYR A 168 18.65 -23.15 2.07
N LYS A 169 19.40 -23.57 1.05
CA LYS A 169 19.60 -24.99 0.69
C LYS A 169 20.56 -25.70 1.64
N ASN A 170 21.51 -24.99 2.25
CA ASN A 170 22.46 -25.61 3.19
C ASN A 170 21.82 -25.98 4.53
N VAL A 171 20.78 -25.25 4.96
CA VAL A 171 19.94 -25.64 6.12
C VAL A 171 19.00 -26.81 5.77
N LYS A 172 18.50 -26.86 4.52
CA LYS A 172 17.54 -27.88 4.07
C LYS A 172 18.15 -29.25 3.74
N LYS A 173 19.47 -29.31 3.47
CA LYS A 173 20.16 -30.57 3.10
C LYS A 173 20.41 -31.50 4.29
N GLN A 174 20.31 -31.04 5.53
CA GLN A 174 20.43 -31.88 6.73
C GLN A 174 19.11 -32.52 7.18
N ILE A 175 17.97 -32.24 6.53
CA ILE A 175 16.63 -32.73 6.93
C ILE A 175 15.92 -33.45 5.76
N LYS A 176 16.67 -34.16 4.91
CA LYS A 176 16.08 -35.01 3.87
C LYS A 176 15.75 -36.39 4.41
N GLY A 177 14.71 -36.42 5.26
CA GLY A 177 13.93 -37.62 5.54
C GLY A 177 12.46 -37.32 5.25
N VAL A 178 11.93 -37.89 4.15
CA VAL A 178 10.49 -38.10 3.90
C VAL A 178 9.57 -36.88 4.17
N LEU A 179 9.87 -35.73 3.59
CA LEU A 179 8.92 -34.61 3.61
C LEU A 179 7.87 -34.78 2.49
N PRO A 180 6.56 -34.80 2.79
CA PRO A 180 5.51 -34.92 1.78
C PRO A 180 5.58 -33.76 0.77
N LYS A 181 5.19 -34.03 -0.48
CA LYS A 181 5.04 -32.99 -1.52
C LYS A 181 4.09 -31.92 -1.00
N LYS A 182 4.57 -30.67 -0.87
CA LYS A 182 3.74 -29.55 -0.44
C LYS A 182 2.49 -29.45 -1.33
N LYS A 183 1.31 -29.45 -0.73
CA LYS A 183 0.06 -29.19 -1.47
C LYS A 183 0.11 -27.75 -1.94
N LYS A 184 -0.11 -27.52 -3.23
CA LYS A 184 -0.18 -26.18 -3.80
C LYS A 184 -1.63 -25.71 -3.76
N PHE A 185 -1.83 -24.43 -3.44
CA PHE A 185 -3.12 -23.78 -3.65
C PHE A 185 -3.54 -23.89 -5.11
N ARG A 186 -4.84 -24.04 -5.36
CA ARG A 186 -5.38 -23.92 -6.72
C ARG A 186 -5.20 -22.47 -7.15
N LYS A 187 -4.79 -22.28 -8.41
CA LYS A 187 -4.78 -20.95 -9.02
C LYS A 187 -6.24 -20.49 -9.12
N GLN A 188 -6.52 -19.34 -8.53
CA GLN A 188 -7.81 -18.67 -8.60
C GLN A 188 -7.60 -17.32 -9.30
N GLU A 189 -8.60 -16.87 -10.04
CA GLU A 189 -8.59 -15.60 -10.76
C GLU A 189 -9.70 -14.71 -10.20
N PHE A 190 -9.65 -13.41 -10.52
CA PHE A 190 -10.72 -12.49 -10.16
C PHE A 190 -11.83 -12.59 -11.20
N ASP A 191 -13.07 -12.48 -10.75
CA ASP A 191 -14.24 -12.43 -11.61
C ASP A 191 -14.37 -11.04 -12.24
N ILE A 192 -14.11 -9.99 -11.45
CA ILE A 192 -14.19 -8.58 -11.87
C ILE A 192 -13.16 -7.71 -11.14
N GLY A 193 -12.72 -6.63 -11.77
CA GLY A 193 -11.82 -5.63 -11.21
C GLY A 193 -12.39 -4.21 -11.29
N TYR A 194 -12.15 -3.42 -10.25
CA TYR A 194 -12.54 -2.02 -10.15
C TYR A 194 -11.27 -1.18 -9.97
N PHE A 195 -10.99 -0.29 -10.93
CA PHE A 195 -9.71 0.42 -11.00
C PHE A 195 -9.91 1.90 -11.35
N SER A 196 -9.10 2.79 -10.79
CA SER A 196 -8.97 4.16 -11.31
C SER A 196 -8.05 4.17 -12.52
N LEU A 197 -6.97 3.38 -12.47
CA LEU A 197 -5.92 3.31 -13.47
C LEU A 197 -5.72 1.84 -13.86
N PRO A 198 -6.63 1.26 -14.67
CA PRO A 198 -6.57 -0.14 -15.07
C PRO A 198 -5.35 -0.46 -15.94
N TYR A 199 -4.84 0.53 -16.69
CA TYR A 199 -3.74 0.36 -17.66
C TYR A 199 -2.41 0.96 -17.21
N ALA A 200 -2.28 1.27 -15.91
CA ALA A 200 -1.05 1.82 -15.37
C ALA A 200 0.15 0.93 -15.72
N PHE A 201 1.29 1.57 -16.06
CA PHE A 201 2.53 0.87 -16.42
C PHE A 201 2.42 -0.04 -17.67
N GLY A 202 1.40 0.16 -18.51
CA GLY A 202 1.17 -0.65 -19.71
C GLY A 202 0.62 -2.04 -19.43
N GLU A 203 0.17 -2.30 -18.20
CA GLU A 203 -0.45 -3.56 -17.81
C GLU A 203 -1.91 -3.63 -18.31
N VAL A 204 -2.43 -4.83 -18.52
CA VAL A 204 -3.84 -5.04 -18.89
C VAL A 204 -4.46 -6.04 -17.91
N PRO A 205 -5.54 -5.67 -17.19
CA PRO A 205 -6.20 -6.59 -16.28
C PRO A 205 -6.79 -7.78 -17.06
N PRO A 206 -6.55 -9.04 -16.64
CA PRO A 206 -7.02 -10.24 -17.35
C PRO A 206 -8.47 -10.61 -17.01
N MET A 207 -9.25 -9.69 -16.45
CA MET A 207 -10.62 -9.88 -15.98
C MET A 207 -11.53 -8.76 -16.48
N GLU A 208 -12.84 -8.94 -16.34
CA GLU A 208 -13.81 -7.87 -16.55
C GLU A 208 -13.43 -6.66 -15.69
N THR A 209 -13.46 -5.46 -16.27
CA THR A 209 -12.90 -4.27 -15.65
C THR A 209 -13.90 -3.12 -15.69
N VAL A 210 -14.15 -2.54 -14.51
CA VAL A 210 -14.90 -1.30 -14.32
C VAL A 210 -13.92 -0.19 -13.96
N VAL A 211 -13.95 0.89 -14.76
CA VAL A 211 -13.14 2.08 -14.49
C VAL A 211 -13.91 3.01 -13.57
N LEU A 212 -13.30 3.38 -12.44
CA LEU A 212 -13.89 4.23 -11.42
C LEU A 212 -13.38 5.66 -11.52
N ASP A 213 -14.31 6.60 -11.57
CA ASP A 213 -14.00 8.02 -11.60
C ASP A 213 -13.32 8.50 -10.31
N ARG A 214 -12.53 9.56 -10.43
CA ARG A 214 -11.87 10.29 -9.33
C ARG A 214 -12.82 10.59 -8.16
N SER A 215 -14.07 10.95 -8.47
CA SER A 215 -15.08 11.31 -7.47
C SER A 215 -15.43 10.17 -6.50
N VAL A 216 -15.34 8.91 -6.96
CA VAL A 216 -15.62 7.72 -6.14
C VAL A 216 -14.60 7.59 -5.02
N TYR A 217 -13.31 7.77 -5.34
CA TYR A 217 -12.23 7.71 -4.36
C TYR A 217 -12.22 8.94 -3.46
N LEU A 218 -12.32 10.14 -4.04
CA LEU A 218 -12.33 11.40 -3.29
C LEU A 218 -13.37 11.40 -2.15
N LYS A 219 -14.56 10.86 -2.40
CA LYS A 219 -15.60 10.76 -1.37
C LYS A 219 -15.12 10.01 -0.13
N ASN A 220 -14.39 8.90 -0.30
CA ASN A 220 -13.92 8.08 0.83
C ASN A 220 -12.74 8.74 1.55
N PHE A 221 -11.83 9.41 0.83
CA PHE A 221 -10.79 10.23 1.46
C PHE A 221 -11.38 11.41 2.25
N GLN A 222 -12.44 12.05 1.75
CA GLN A 222 -13.16 13.09 2.47
C GLN A 222 -13.86 12.54 3.72
N THR A 223 -14.46 11.35 3.66
CA THR A 223 -15.00 10.68 4.87
C THR A 223 -13.91 10.45 5.90
N LEU A 224 -12.74 9.95 5.48
CA LEU A 224 -11.61 9.74 6.38
C LEU A 224 -11.05 11.05 6.94
N ARG A 225 -10.98 12.13 6.15
CA ARG A 225 -10.62 13.46 6.64
C ARG A 225 -11.60 13.97 7.70
N LYS A 226 -12.90 13.70 7.57
CA LYS A 226 -13.89 14.12 8.59
C LYS A 226 -13.77 13.34 9.88
N ALA A 227 -13.34 12.09 9.81
CA ALA A 227 -13.09 11.24 10.97
C ALA A 227 -11.68 11.41 11.54
N LEU A 228 -10.93 12.41 11.06
CA LEU A 228 -9.52 12.57 11.37
C LEU A 228 -9.29 12.95 12.83
N ASP A 229 -10.19 13.71 13.43
CA ASP A 229 -10.15 14.11 14.85
C ASP A 229 -10.11 12.90 15.79
N ASP A 230 -10.70 11.77 15.38
CA ASP A 230 -10.63 10.52 16.15
C ASP A 230 -9.28 9.80 15.98
N LEU A 231 -8.55 10.10 14.92
CA LEU A 231 -7.35 9.38 14.50
C LEU A 231 -6.05 10.06 14.91
N ILE A 232 -6.04 11.39 15.02
CA ILE A 232 -4.81 12.17 15.18
C ILE A 232 -4.88 13.18 16.33
N ASP A 233 -3.72 13.71 16.73
CA ASP A 233 -3.64 14.84 17.65
C ASP A 233 -3.90 16.15 16.89
N ALA A 234 -5.07 16.76 17.11
CA ALA A 234 -5.47 18.00 16.45
C ALA A 234 -4.56 19.19 16.82
N ASP A 235 -4.05 19.26 18.05
CA ASP A 235 -3.16 20.33 18.49
C ASP A 235 -1.81 20.23 17.79
N TYR A 236 -1.29 19.01 17.60
CA TYR A 236 -0.09 18.77 16.82
C TYR A 236 -0.26 19.28 15.39
N ILE A 237 -1.39 18.97 14.75
CA ILE A 237 -1.65 19.39 13.36
C ILE A 237 -1.80 20.89 13.24
N ASN A 238 -2.52 21.52 14.16
CA ASN A 238 -2.67 22.97 14.17
C ASN A 238 -1.31 23.67 14.33
N LYS A 239 -0.44 23.16 15.20
CA LYS A 239 0.94 23.64 15.33
C LYS A 239 1.74 23.42 14.05
N LEU A 240 1.62 22.24 13.42
CA LEU A 240 2.30 21.93 12.16
C LEU A 240 1.87 22.89 11.04
N LYS A 241 0.57 23.11 10.86
CA LYS A 241 -0.01 24.09 9.92
C LYS A 241 0.55 25.50 10.15
N ALA A 242 0.55 25.94 11.40
CA ALA A 242 1.04 27.27 11.77
C ALA A 242 2.54 27.43 11.48
N VAL A 243 3.32 26.36 11.59
CA VAL A 243 4.75 26.36 11.24
C VAL A 243 4.94 26.44 9.72
N ILE A 244 4.23 25.62 8.93
CA ILE A 244 4.50 25.50 7.50
C ILE A 244 3.97 26.66 6.66
N GLN A 245 2.92 27.36 7.10
CA GLN A 245 2.27 28.44 6.35
C GLN A 245 3.20 29.59 5.92
N ASN A 246 4.31 29.79 6.65
CA ASN A 246 5.24 30.90 6.44
C ASN A 246 6.52 30.51 5.66
N TYR A 247 6.59 29.28 5.18
CA TYR A 247 7.81 28.74 4.55
C TYR A 247 7.50 28.12 3.20
N SER A 248 8.50 28.12 2.31
CA SER A 248 8.49 27.19 1.18
C SER A 248 8.64 25.77 1.71
N VAL A 249 7.73 24.88 1.32
CA VAL A 249 7.68 23.50 1.84
C VAL A 249 8.10 22.53 0.74
N SER A 250 9.02 21.65 1.09
CA SER A 250 9.29 20.41 0.36
C SER A 250 8.79 19.23 1.16
N ILE A 251 8.33 18.19 0.49
CA ILE A 251 7.81 16.97 1.10
C ILE A 251 8.58 15.80 0.52
N LEU A 252 9.18 14.99 1.38
CA LEU A 252 9.80 13.73 1.02
C LEU A 252 8.92 12.58 1.49
N LEU A 253 8.33 11.87 0.53
CA LEU A 253 7.69 10.59 0.74
C LEU A 253 8.76 9.51 0.57
N SER A 254 9.29 8.99 1.68
CA SER A 254 10.30 7.94 1.62
C SER A 254 9.68 6.62 1.12
N SER A 255 10.55 5.68 0.79
CA SER A 255 10.22 4.32 0.41
C SER A 255 10.98 3.33 1.28
N ASN A 256 10.56 2.07 1.30
CA ASN A 256 11.15 1.04 2.15
C ASN A 256 12.18 0.18 1.41
N PHE A 257 13.07 0.80 0.62
CA PHE A 257 13.98 0.05 -0.26
C PHE A 257 14.92 -0.87 0.51
N SER A 258 15.47 -0.42 1.64
CA SER A 258 16.35 -1.23 2.47
C SER A 258 15.63 -2.31 3.25
N GLU A 259 14.44 -2.03 3.76
CA GLU A 259 13.57 -3.03 4.39
C GLU A 259 13.06 -4.06 3.36
N ALA A 260 12.93 -3.68 2.10
CA ALA A 260 12.62 -4.57 0.98
C ALA A 260 13.87 -5.24 0.37
N HIS A 261 15.04 -5.10 1.00
CA HIS A 261 16.32 -5.68 0.57
C HIS A 261 16.80 -5.27 -0.82
N ARG A 262 16.40 -4.09 -1.32
CA ARG A 262 16.84 -3.58 -2.62
C ARG A 262 18.17 -2.82 -2.57
N MET A 263 18.55 -2.36 -1.38
CA MET A 263 19.82 -1.68 -1.10
C MET A 263 20.11 -1.67 0.41
N PRO A 264 21.37 -1.44 0.85
CA PRO A 264 21.66 -1.18 2.26
C PRO A 264 21.03 0.12 2.76
N ARG A 265 20.63 0.16 4.04
CA ARG A 265 20.01 1.33 4.67
C ARG A 265 20.87 2.59 4.55
N GLU A 266 22.17 2.50 4.79
CA GLU A 266 23.09 3.63 4.72
C GLU A 266 23.21 4.19 3.29
N ARG A 267 23.06 3.32 2.28
CA ARG A 267 23.02 3.72 0.86
C ARG A 267 21.71 4.40 0.51
N GLU A 268 20.59 3.91 1.05
CA GLU A 268 19.28 4.54 0.83
C GLU A 268 19.25 5.98 1.37
N VAL A 269 19.76 6.21 2.58
CA VAL A 269 19.87 7.54 3.18
C VAL A 269 20.72 8.49 2.32
N LYS A 270 21.86 8.01 1.81
CA LYS A 270 22.73 8.78 0.89
C LYS A 270 22.08 9.05 -0.46
N ALA A 271 21.30 8.10 -0.99
CA ALA A 271 20.58 8.27 -2.24
C ALA A 271 19.56 9.42 -2.16
N TYR A 272 18.80 9.52 -1.05
CA TYR A 272 17.90 10.66 -0.83
C TYR A 272 18.66 11.99 -0.77
N ARG A 273 19.79 12.05 -0.05
CA ARG A 273 20.61 13.27 0.03
C ARG A 273 21.10 13.71 -1.35
N GLU A 274 21.69 12.78 -2.11
CA GLU A 274 22.22 13.06 -3.44
C GLU A 274 21.11 13.52 -4.38
N PHE A 275 19.97 12.83 -4.38
CA PHE A 275 18.80 13.25 -5.15
C PHE A 275 18.34 14.66 -4.76
N LEU A 276 18.13 14.95 -3.49
CA LEU A 276 17.62 16.27 -3.05
C LEU A 276 18.55 17.43 -3.44
N LEU A 277 19.87 17.21 -3.43
CA LEU A 277 20.85 18.19 -3.88
C LEU A 277 20.67 18.56 -5.37
N THR A 278 20.20 17.64 -6.20
CA THR A 278 19.93 17.90 -7.64
C THR A 278 18.66 18.71 -7.90
N GLN A 279 17.73 18.78 -6.94
CA GLN A 279 16.39 19.36 -7.16
C GLN A 279 16.31 20.88 -6.92
N GLY A 280 17.39 21.49 -6.45
CA GLY A 280 17.42 22.90 -6.06
C GLY A 280 16.56 23.17 -4.82
N ILE A 281 17.22 23.35 -3.68
CA ILE A 281 16.57 23.60 -2.39
C ILE A 281 16.43 25.12 -2.19
N PRO A 282 15.19 25.64 -2.04
CA PRO A 282 15.01 27.06 -1.79
C PRO A 282 15.66 27.48 -0.46
N PRO A 283 16.30 28.67 -0.38
CA PRO A 283 16.77 29.21 0.87
C PRO A 283 15.63 29.32 1.88
N ASN A 284 15.93 29.07 3.16
CA ASN A 284 14.95 29.17 4.25
C ASN A 284 13.68 28.33 3.99
N SER A 285 13.83 27.10 3.49
CA SER A 285 12.72 26.16 3.27
C SER A 285 12.66 25.08 4.35
N ILE A 286 11.48 24.48 4.49
CA ILE A 286 11.22 23.36 5.41
C ILE A 286 11.08 22.08 4.59
N LEU A 287 11.69 21.00 5.07
CA LEU A 287 11.43 19.65 4.58
C LEU A 287 10.50 18.92 5.56
N LEU A 288 9.35 18.47 5.06
CA LEU A 288 8.53 17.47 5.73
C LEU A 288 8.96 16.09 5.24
N ILE A 289 9.31 15.19 6.15
CA ILE A 289 9.58 13.79 5.81
C ILE A 289 8.40 12.97 6.29
N LYS A 290 7.66 12.39 5.35
CA LYS A 290 6.61 11.41 5.63
C LYS A 290 7.16 10.01 5.38
N PRO A 291 7.40 9.21 6.44
CA PRO A 291 7.88 7.85 6.28
C PRO A 291 6.92 6.98 5.50
N HIS A 292 7.46 6.01 4.76
CA HIS A 292 6.68 4.87 4.30
C HIS A 292 6.23 4.05 5.52
N PRO A 293 5.01 3.49 5.55
CA PRO A 293 4.52 2.73 6.71
C PRO A 293 5.36 1.50 7.11
N ARG A 294 6.28 1.08 6.23
CA ARG A 294 7.22 -0.05 6.44
C ARG A 294 8.66 0.40 6.64
N ASP A 295 8.92 1.69 6.74
CA ASP A 295 10.25 2.16 7.09
C ASP A 295 10.54 1.85 8.56
N SER A 296 11.81 1.52 8.83
CA SER A 296 12.29 1.45 10.19
C SER A 296 12.42 2.85 10.79
N LYS A 297 11.95 3.04 12.02
CA LYS A 297 12.09 4.31 12.78
C LYS A 297 13.56 4.78 12.82
N GLN A 298 14.51 3.85 12.90
CA GLN A 298 15.95 4.16 12.89
C GLN A 298 16.43 4.77 11.56
N LYS A 299 15.99 4.25 10.40
CA LYS A 299 16.36 4.81 9.10
C LYS A 299 15.88 6.26 8.96
N ILE A 300 14.68 6.56 9.43
CA ILE A 300 14.09 7.91 9.35
C ILE A 300 14.87 8.92 10.21
N LEU A 301 15.30 8.52 11.41
CA LEU A 301 16.15 9.38 12.25
C LEU A 301 17.53 9.63 11.62
N GLN A 302 18.12 8.60 11.01
CA GLN A 302 19.37 8.75 10.25
C GLN A 302 19.20 9.68 9.05
N LEU A 303 18.09 9.56 8.34
CA LEU A 303 17.75 10.44 7.22
C LEU A 303 17.60 11.89 7.66
N GLN A 304 16.93 12.15 8.79
CA GLN A 304 16.84 13.50 9.34
C GLN A 304 18.22 14.09 9.64
N ALA A 305 19.09 13.32 10.31
CA ALA A 305 20.43 13.76 10.66
C ALA A 305 21.29 14.06 9.42
N GLU A 306 21.23 13.17 8.42
CA GLU A 306 21.96 13.27 7.14
C GLU A 306 21.51 14.47 6.31
N LEU A 307 20.27 14.94 6.47
CA LEU A 307 19.72 16.05 5.68
C LEU A 307 19.74 17.39 6.42
N ASN A 308 20.15 17.45 7.70
CA ASN A 308 19.89 18.62 8.56
C ASN A 308 20.50 19.93 8.05
N ASP A 309 21.59 19.85 7.28
CA ASP A 309 22.29 20.99 6.71
C ASP A 309 21.66 21.51 5.41
N LEU A 310 20.72 20.76 4.82
CA LEU A 310 20.11 21.09 3.53
C LEU A 310 18.92 22.04 3.65
N TYR A 311 18.20 22.01 4.77
CA TYR A 311 16.97 22.78 4.98
C TYR A 311 17.05 23.59 6.26
N ALA A 312 16.32 24.70 6.34
CA ALA A 312 16.28 25.50 7.59
C ALA A 312 15.63 24.73 8.74
N LYS A 313 14.70 23.82 8.40
CA LYS A 313 14.08 22.90 9.36
C LYS A 313 13.66 21.61 8.67
N ILE A 314 13.86 20.50 9.36
CA ILE A 314 13.33 19.20 8.97
C ILE A 314 12.31 18.75 10.02
N ILE A 315 11.11 18.46 9.56
CA ILE A 315 10.02 17.96 10.40
C ILE A 315 9.73 16.52 10.01
N LEU A 316 9.91 15.61 10.96
CA LEU A 316 9.52 14.22 10.79
C LEU A 316 8.04 14.06 11.10
N LEU A 317 7.30 13.45 10.19
CA LEU A 317 5.90 13.06 10.39
C LEU A 317 5.86 11.62 10.90
N ASN A 318 6.51 11.38 12.04
CA ASN A 318 6.83 10.05 12.58
C ASN A 318 6.10 9.69 13.88
N GLU A 319 5.19 10.55 14.36
CA GLU A 319 4.20 10.15 15.36
C GLU A 319 3.43 8.94 14.84
N ASP A 320 3.08 7.96 15.69
CA ASP A 320 2.49 6.70 15.22
C ASP A 320 1.23 6.92 14.36
N PHE A 321 0.40 7.91 14.74
CA PHE A 321 -0.79 8.27 13.98
C PHE A 321 -0.50 8.96 12.65
N LEU A 322 0.68 9.57 12.45
CA LEU A 322 1.12 10.13 11.17
C LEU A 322 1.89 9.13 10.33
N PHE A 323 2.65 8.25 10.98
CA PHE A 323 3.49 7.26 10.33
C PHE A 323 2.64 6.32 9.46
N TYR A 324 1.50 5.88 9.99
CA TYR A 324 0.62 4.91 9.33
C TYR A 324 -0.57 5.53 8.57
N LEU A 325 -0.88 6.81 8.78
CA LEU A 325 -1.93 7.52 8.04
C LEU A 325 -1.57 7.63 6.56
N PRO A 326 -2.51 7.35 5.63
CA PRO A 326 -2.34 7.65 4.21
C PRO A 326 -1.97 9.11 4.03
N PHE A 327 -0.90 9.37 3.27
CA PHE A 327 -0.38 10.72 3.12
C PHE A 327 -1.40 11.66 2.45
N GLU A 328 -2.26 11.13 1.61
CA GLU A 328 -3.37 11.82 0.96
C GLU A 328 -4.27 12.56 1.94
N VAL A 329 -4.62 11.92 3.06
CA VAL A 329 -5.48 12.52 4.09
C VAL A 329 -4.75 13.65 4.79
N LEU A 330 -3.47 13.44 5.11
CA LEU A 330 -2.63 14.46 5.71
C LEU A 330 -2.39 15.62 4.75
N PHE A 331 -2.26 15.34 3.46
CA PHE A 331 -2.11 16.33 2.41
C PHE A 331 -3.36 17.19 2.28
N MET A 332 -4.55 16.56 2.25
CA MET A 332 -5.83 17.29 2.31
C MET A 332 -5.89 18.19 3.53
N GLU A 333 -5.42 17.71 4.68
CA GLU A 333 -5.51 18.46 5.92
C GLU A 333 -4.54 19.64 5.98
N LEU A 334 -3.29 19.46 5.56
CA LEU A 334 -2.23 20.46 5.65
C LEU A 334 -2.21 21.46 4.49
N PHE A 335 -2.54 21.02 3.27
CA PHE A 335 -2.30 21.78 2.04
C PHE A 335 -3.55 22.06 1.22
N LEU A 336 -4.72 21.51 1.58
CA LEU A 336 -5.98 21.79 0.90
C LEU A 336 -6.99 22.48 1.81
N LYS A 337 -7.75 23.40 1.21
CA LYS A 337 -8.96 23.97 1.80
C LYS A 337 -10.09 22.93 1.80
N PHE A 338 -11.24 23.32 2.36
CA PHE A 338 -12.40 22.43 2.45
C PHE A 338 -12.99 22.08 1.06
N ASP A 339 -12.87 22.99 0.10
CA ASP A 339 -13.25 22.81 -1.30
C ASP A 339 -12.21 22.06 -2.14
N LEU A 340 -11.17 21.50 -1.50
CA LEU A 340 -10.03 20.80 -2.12
C LEU A 340 -9.11 21.69 -2.97
N THR A 341 -9.26 23.01 -2.94
CA THR A 341 -8.28 23.91 -3.57
C THR A 341 -7.00 23.99 -2.73
N GLN A 342 -5.85 24.10 -3.39
CA GLN A 342 -4.55 24.18 -2.71
C GLN A 342 -4.44 25.51 -1.93
N SER A 343 -4.08 25.43 -0.65
CA SER A 343 -3.69 26.60 0.16
C SER A 343 -2.24 26.98 -0.08
N GLN A 344 -1.41 25.98 -0.43
CA GLN A 344 0.00 26.10 -0.77
C GLN A 344 0.38 24.94 -1.69
N SER A 345 1.33 25.17 -2.61
CA SER A 345 1.84 24.15 -3.53
C SER A 345 3.25 23.71 -3.11
N PRO A 346 3.39 22.64 -2.31
CA PRO A 346 4.69 22.14 -1.90
C PRO A 346 5.41 21.43 -3.06
N LYS A 347 6.76 21.39 -3.02
CA LYS A 347 7.52 20.45 -3.87
C LYS A 347 7.41 19.04 -3.29
N ILE A 348 6.85 18.08 -4.03
CA ILE A 348 6.63 16.71 -3.54
C ILE A 348 7.61 15.76 -4.21
N PHE A 349 8.43 15.09 -3.41
CA PHE A 349 9.38 14.07 -3.85
C PHE A 349 8.87 12.69 -3.45
N THR A 350 8.82 11.75 -4.39
CA THR A 350 8.35 10.38 -4.13
C THR A 350 9.03 9.36 -5.03
N PHE A 351 9.04 8.12 -4.58
CA PHE A 351 9.77 7.02 -5.22
C PHE A 351 8.88 5.80 -5.43
N SER A 352 7.56 5.97 -5.31
CA SER A 352 6.56 4.91 -5.41
C SER A 352 5.31 5.41 -6.14
N SER A 353 4.35 4.51 -6.35
CA SER A 353 3.03 4.81 -6.93
C SER A 353 2.18 5.79 -6.10
N ALA A 354 2.64 6.23 -4.92
CA ALA A 354 2.00 7.31 -4.17
C ALA A 354 1.91 8.63 -4.98
N CYS A 355 2.82 8.87 -5.95
CA CYS A 355 2.66 10.01 -6.87
C CYS A 355 1.34 9.97 -7.62
N LEU A 356 0.96 8.80 -8.14
CA LEU A 356 -0.22 8.64 -8.98
C LEU A 356 -1.48 9.02 -8.20
N THR A 357 -1.53 8.68 -6.92
CA THR A 357 -2.63 9.09 -6.06
C THR A 357 -2.74 10.61 -5.92
N LEU A 358 -1.63 11.29 -5.66
CA LEU A 358 -1.61 12.74 -5.42
C LEU A 358 -1.94 13.52 -6.69
N GLU A 359 -1.36 13.11 -7.81
CA GLU A 359 -1.64 13.66 -9.15
C GLU A 359 -3.12 13.45 -9.50
N PHE A 360 -3.62 12.22 -9.36
CA PHE A 360 -4.99 11.88 -9.75
C PHE A 360 -6.04 12.52 -8.83
N LEU A 361 -5.85 12.48 -7.51
CA LEU A 361 -6.86 12.95 -6.56
C LEU A 361 -6.81 14.45 -6.29
N PHE A 362 -5.65 15.09 -6.39
CA PHE A 362 -5.46 16.47 -5.91
C PHE A 362 -4.75 17.39 -6.90
N ASP A 363 -4.41 16.91 -8.10
CA ASP A 363 -3.63 17.68 -9.07
C ASP A 363 -2.33 18.23 -8.44
N ALA A 364 -1.70 17.40 -7.61
CA ALA A 364 -0.49 17.74 -6.88
C ALA A 364 0.74 17.17 -7.59
N GLU A 365 1.46 18.05 -8.28
CA GLU A 365 2.64 17.68 -9.06
C GLU A 365 3.74 17.04 -8.20
N CYS A 366 4.17 15.85 -8.61
CA CYS A 366 5.18 15.05 -7.96
C CYS A 366 6.45 14.94 -8.81
N ILE A 367 7.60 15.11 -8.16
CA ILE A 367 8.92 14.77 -8.70
C ILE A 367 9.22 13.32 -8.31
N VAL A 368 9.44 12.47 -9.30
CA VAL A 368 9.46 11.02 -9.11
C VAL A 368 10.79 10.40 -9.46
N GLY A 369 11.25 9.52 -8.56
CA GLY A 369 12.41 8.68 -8.78
C GLY A 369 13.71 9.32 -8.32
N PHE A 370 14.76 8.51 -8.25
CA PHE A 370 16.10 8.96 -7.94
C PHE A 370 16.85 9.42 -9.19
N GLY A 371 16.44 8.95 -10.38
CA GLY A 371 17.21 9.09 -11.61
C GLY A 371 18.28 8.02 -11.75
N LYS A 372 18.64 7.72 -13.00
CA LYS A 372 19.53 6.61 -13.38
C LYS A 372 20.85 6.61 -12.61
N GLU A 373 21.52 7.75 -12.51
CA GLU A 373 22.85 7.86 -11.89
C GLU A 373 22.83 7.45 -10.41
N VAL A 374 21.84 7.93 -9.66
CA VAL A 374 21.67 7.61 -8.22
C VAL A 374 21.25 6.14 -8.06
N VAL A 375 20.38 5.62 -8.94
CA VAL A 375 19.98 4.21 -8.91
C VAL A 375 21.19 3.29 -9.13
N GLU A 376 21.98 3.52 -10.18
CA GLU A 376 23.16 2.71 -10.52
C GLU A 376 24.21 2.71 -9.40
N LYS A 377 24.35 3.83 -8.70
CA LYS A 377 25.33 4.01 -7.63
C LYS A 377 24.96 3.30 -6.34
N TYR A 378 23.68 3.29 -5.96
CA TYR A 378 23.26 2.90 -4.61
C TYR A 378 22.50 1.58 -4.52
N PHE A 379 21.79 1.15 -5.56
CA PHE A 379 21.02 -0.11 -5.56
C PHE A 379 21.92 -1.33 -5.72
N TYR A 380 21.44 -2.50 -5.29
CA TYR A 380 22.10 -3.75 -5.67
C TYR A 380 21.95 -4.01 -7.18
N PRO A 381 22.96 -4.60 -7.84
CA PRO A 381 22.97 -4.77 -9.30
C PRO A 381 21.70 -5.40 -9.87
N GLU A 382 21.17 -6.44 -9.22
CA GLU A 382 19.95 -7.16 -9.62
C GLU A 382 18.66 -6.33 -9.57
N HIS A 383 18.69 -5.15 -8.94
CA HIS A 383 17.54 -4.26 -8.80
C HIS A 383 17.63 -2.98 -9.63
N ILE A 384 18.79 -2.66 -10.22
CA ILE A 384 19.02 -1.42 -10.97
C ILE A 384 18.05 -1.30 -12.15
N GLU A 385 18.03 -2.28 -13.04
CA GLU A 385 17.23 -2.23 -14.26
C GLU A 385 15.72 -2.15 -13.96
N GLY A 386 15.24 -3.01 -13.06
CA GLY A 386 13.84 -2.99 -12.64
C GLY A 386 13.44 -1.67 -11.98
N ARG A 387 14.37 -1.04 -11.23
CA ARG A 387 14.13 0.27 -10.63
C ARG A 387 14.07 1.38 -11.68
N ILE A 388 15.01 1.43 -12.62
CA ILE A 388 15.02 2.42 -13.70
C ILE A 388 13.74 2.29 -14.54
N LYS A 389 13.38 1.06 -14.93
CA LYS A 389 12.14 0.81 -15.66
C LYS A 389 10.92 1.31 -14.88
N HIS A 390 10.85 1.00 -13.58
CA HIS A 390 9.74 1.46 -12.75
C HIS A 390 9.64 3.00 -12.68
N GLU A 391 10.76 3.72 -12.63
CA GLU A 391 10.75 5.19 -12.67
C GLU A 391 10.22 5.73 -14.00
N VAL A 392 10.62 5.12 -15.12
CA VAL A 392 10.09 5.46 -16.45
C VAL A 392 8.58 5.19 -16.54
N ASP A 393 8.14 4.02 -16.06
CA ASP A 393 6.73 3.63 -16.08
C ASP A 393 5.88 4.59 -15.22
N LEU A 394 6.40 5.02 -14.06
CA LEU A 394 5.75 6.03 -13.21
C LEU A 394 5.62 7.38 -13.93
N GLN A 395 6.68 7.86 -14.57
CA GLN A 395 6.65 9.13 -15.31
C GLN A 395 5.67 9.09 -16.50
N SER A 396 5.63 7.97 -17.22
CA SER A 396 4.65 7.77 -18.31
C SER A 396 3.22 7.80 -17.76
N THR A 397 2.95 7.05 -16.70
CA THR A 397 1.60 6.97 -16.10
C THR A 397 1.17 8.32 -15.51
N ILE A 398 2.08 9.11 -14.93
CA ILE A 398 1.77 10.49 -14.48
C ILE A 398 1.32 11.37 -15.64
N SER A 399 1.99 11.27 -16.78
CA SER A 399 1.63 12.05 -17.97
C SER A 399 0.21 11.72 -18.44
N GLU A 400 -0.17 10.44 -18.40
CA GLU A 400 -1.54 9.98 -18.69
C GLU A 400 -2.55 10.51 -17.66
N VAL A 401 -2.23 10.42 -16.37
CA VAL A 401 -3.07 10.93 -15.27
C VAL A 401 -3.35 12.42 -15.43
N ARG A 402 -2.33 13.22 -15.75
CA ARG A 402 -2.50 14.66 -15.99
C ARG A 402 -3.41 14.93 -17.19
N GLY A 403 -3.34 14.11 -18.23
CA GLY A 403 -4.27 14.15 -19.36
C GLY A 403 -5.72 13.86 -18.96
N LEU A 404 -5.93 12.88 -18.06
CA LEU A 404 -7.26 12.54 -17.52
C LEU A 404 -7.83 13.63 -16.61
N VAL A 405 -6.98 14.34 -15.86
CA VAL A 405 -7.41 15.42 -14.94
C VAL A 405 -7.73 16.72 -15.70
N ALA A 406 -7.07 16.95 -16.84
CA ALA A 406 -7.29 18.14 -17.68
C ALA A 406 -8.52 18.05 -18.61
N ALA A 407 -9.01 16.83 -18.87
CA ALA A 407 -10.20 16.55 -19.68
C ALA A 407 -11.48 16.65 -18.83
#